data_AF-A0A843GCZ5-F1
#
_entry.id   AF-A0A843GCZ5-F1
#
_cell.length_a   1.000
_cell.length_b   1.000
_cell.length_c   1.000
_cell.angle_alpha   90.00
_cell.angle_beta   90.00
_cell.angle_gamma   90.00
#
_symmetry.space_group_name_H-M   'P 1'
#
loop_
_entity.id
_entity.type
_entity.pdbx_description
1 polymer ?
#
loop_
_entity_poly.entity_id
_entity_poly.type
_entity_poly.pdbx_seq_one_letter_code
_entity_poly.pdbx_strand_id
1 'polypeptide(L)'
;MRKEDIDYSVYLVTDRRNKTDEEFLNIIEEAIKGGTTIVQLREKTASTKEFYELALRVKKITSRYGVPLLINDRIDIALAVDSEGVHIGQDDMPADIAREIIGDDKILGVSASTVEE
;
A
#
# COMPACT_ATOMS: atom_id res chain seq x y z
N MET A 1 -7.07 -9.48 8.72
CA MET A 1 -8.29 -9.11 7.97
C MET A 1 -8.34 -10.02 6.75
N ARG A 2 -9.49 -10.59 6.39
CA ARG A 2 -9.57 -11.40 5.17
C ARG A 2 -9.73 -10.47 3.98
N LYS A 3 -9.18 -10.84 2.82
CA LYS A 3 -9.24 -10.01 1.60
C LYS A 3 -10.67 -9.75 1.13
N GLU A 4 -11.62 -10.62 1.45
CA GLU A 4 -13.04 -10.49 1.11
C GLU A 4 -13.77 -9.45 1.96
N ASP A 5 -13.21 -9.05 3.11
CA ASP A 5 -13.83 -8.12 4.05
C ASP A 5 -13.32 -6.67 3.87
N ILE A 6 -12.53 -6.40 2.83
CA ILE A 6 -11.92 -5.09 2.60
C ILE A 6 -12.95 -4.08 2.08
N ASP A 7 -13.06 -2.96 2.77
CA ASP A 7 -13.87 -1.83 2.35
C ASP A 7 -13.06 -0.89 1.42
N TYR A 8 -13.39 -0.88 0.14
CA TYR A 8 -12.75 -0.03 -0.87
C TYR A 8 -13.41 1.34 -1.05
N SER A 9 -14.35 1.75 -0.19
CA SER A 9 -15.15 2.98 -0.35
C SER A 9 -14.30 4.25 -0.42
N VAL A 10 -13.27 4.40 0.43
CA VAL A 10 -12.35 5.54 0.41
C VAL A 10 -10.91 5.03 0.42
N TYR A 11 -10.34 4.92 -0.79
CA TYR A 11 -8.99 4.43 -1.01
C TYR A 11 -7.98 5.56 -1.19
N LEU A 12 -7.18 5.81 -0.15
CA LEU A 12 -6.10 6.80 -0.19
C LEU A 12 -4.85 6.22 -0.86
N VAL A 13 -4.43 6.83 -1.97
CA VAL A 13 -3.10 6.62 -2.56
C VAL A 13 -2.19 7.77 -2.17
N THR A 14 -1.06 7.47 -1.52
CA THR A 14 -0.23 8.52 -0.91
C THR A 14 0.71 9.19 -1.92
N ASP A 15 1.09 10.43 -1.63
CA ASP A 15 2.17 11.13 -2.32
C ASP A 15 2.96 12.03 -1.36
N ARG A 16 4.21 11.67 -1.12
CA ARG A 16 5.12 12.34 -0.18
C ARG A 16 5.76 13.61 -0.74
N ARG A 17 5.61 13.92 -2.04
CA ARG A 17 6.26 15.09 -2.67
C ARG A 17 6.07 16.37 -1.85
N ASN A 18 7.19 17.06 -1.62
CA ASN A 18 7.30 18.32 -0.89
C ASN A 18 6.80 18.30 0.56
N LYS A 19 6.86 17.14 1.23
CA LYS A 19 6.49 17.00 2.64
C LYS A 19 7.63 16.40 3.42
N THR A 20 7.77 16.85 4.66
CA THR A 20 8.55 16.13 5.67
C THR A 20 7.85 14.82 6.05
N ASP A 21 8.57 13.91 6.69
CA ASP A 21 7.97 12.65 7.16
C ASP A 21 6.86 12.88 8.18
N GLU A 22 7.02 13.88 9.05
CA GLU A 22 6.05 14.18 10.08
C GLU A 22 4.73 14.68 9.46
N GLU A 23 4.80 15.62 8.53
CA GLU A 23 3.64 16.10 7.78
C GLU A 23 2.97 14.97 7.01
N PHE A 24 3.75 14.14 6.34
CA PHE A 24 3.24 13.02 5.54
C PHE A 24 2.49 12.01 6.40
N LEU A 25 3.06 11.60 7.54
CA LEU A 25 2.42 10.67 8.45
C LEU A 25 1.18 11.26 9.11
N ASN A 26 1.22 12.55 9.47
CA ASN A 26 0.07 13.25 10.04
C ASN A 26 -1.09 13.30 9.04
N ILE A 27 -0.83 13.57 7.76
CA ILE A 27 -1.86 13.56 6.71
C ILE A 27 -2.52 12.19 6.60
N ILE A 28 -1.74 11.10 6.64
CA ILE A 28 -2.28 9.73 6.59
C ILE A 28 -3.17 9.46 7.81
N GLU A 29 -2.70 9.81 9.01
CA GLU A 29 -3.46 9.58 10.25
C GLU A 29 -4.76 10.41 10.28
N GLU A 30 -4.72 11.67 9.87
CA GLU A 30 -5.92 12.52 9.78
C GLU A 30 -6.89 12.03 8.69
N ALA A 31 -6.38 11.54 7.55
CA ALA A 31 -7.22 10.94 6.51
C ALA A 31 -7.94 9.67 7.00
N ILE A 32 -7.26 8.84 7.80
CA ILE A 32 -7.86 7.67 8.45
C ILE A 32 -8.96 8.09 9.45
N LYS A 33 -8.69 9.08 10.31
CA LYS A 33 -9.71 9.62 11.21
C LYS A 33 -10.91 10.22 10.47
N GLY A 34 -10.66 10.76 9.26
CA GLY A 34 -11.69 11.27 8.35
C GLY A 34 -12.49 10.21 7.60
N GLY A 35 -12.19 8.91 7.77
CA GLY A 35 -12.94 7.81 7.15
C GLY A 35 -12.25 7.13 5.97
N THR A 36 -10.94 7.28 5.78
CA THR A 36 -10.19 6.45 4.83
C THR A 36 -10.26 4.99 5.25
N THR A 37 -10.67 4.12 4.32
CA THR A 37 -10.94 2.70 4.58
C THR A 37 -9.80 1.79 4.14
N ILE A 38 -8.87 2.29 3.31
CA ILE A 38 -7.68 1.57 2.84
C ILE A 38 -6.60 2.58 2.40
N VAL A 39 -5.33 2.26 2.66
CA VAL A 39 -4.18 3.11 2.30
C VAL A 39 -3.24 2.35 1.37
N GLN A 40 -2.82 2.98 0.28
CA GLN A 40 -1.74 2.53 -0.59
C GLN A 40 -0.55 3.46 -0.43
N LEU A 41 0.55 2.94 0.11
CA LEU A 41 1.79 3.68 0.21
C LEU A 41 2.56 3.60 -1.10
N ARG A 42 2.71 4.75 -1.74
CA ARG A 42 3.42 4.94 -3.00
C ARG A 42 4.59 5.88 -2.84
N GLU A 43 5.79 5.35 -3.05
CA GLU A 43 7.05 6.09 -3.00
C GLU A 43 7.95 5.66 -4.17
N LYS A 44 8.36 6.63 -4.99
CA LYS A 44 9.13 6.37 -6.23
C LYS A 44 10.57 6.87 -6.17
N THR A 45 10.91 7.68 -5.17
CA THR A 45 12.19 8.39 -5.10
C THR A 45 13.09 7.92 -3.97
N ALA A 46 12.51 7.35 -2.92
CA ALA A 46 13.26 6.84 -1.78
C ALA A 46 14.10 5.62 -2.16
N SER A 47 15.26 5.48 -1.52
CA SER A 47 15.99 4.21 -1.52
C SER A 47 15.16 3.10 -0.87
N THR A 48 15.51 1.84 -1.14
CA THR A 48 14.87 0.67 -0.51
C THR A 48 14.80 0.77 1.02
N LYS A 49 15.89 1.21 1.65
CA LYS A 49 15.95 1.33 3.12
C LYS A 49 14.99 2.41 3.63
N GLU A 50 15.01 3.58 3.01
CA GLU A 50 14.13 4.69 3.39
C GLU A 50 12.66 4.33 3.18
N PHE A 51 12.34 3.65 2.07
CA PHE A 51 10.98 3.19 1.82
C PHE A 51 10.54 2.15 2.86
N TYR A 52 11.39 1.18 3.20
CA TYR A 52 11.11 0.21 4.26
C TYR A 52 10.82 0.90 5.61
N GLU A 53 11.66 1.85 6.02
CA GLU A 53 11.49 2.59 7.28
C GLU A 53 10.21 3.43 7.28
N LEU A 54 9.88 4.07 6.16
CA LEU A 54 8.63 4.80 6.00
C LEU A 54 7.42 3.86 6.06
N ALA A 55 7.49 2.72 5.36
CA ALA A 55 6.42 1.72 5.33
C ALA A 55 6.13 1.14 6.72
N LEU A 56 7.14 0.89 7.54
CA LEU A 56 6.95 0.50 8.95
C LEU A 56 6.17 1.56 9.76
N ARG A 57 6.48 2.84 9.55
CA ARG A 57 5.82 3.95 10.25
C ARG A 57 4.35 4.08 9.81
N VAL A 58 4.08 3.99 8.51
CA VAL A 58 2.71 3.98 7.97
C VAL A 58 1.94 2.74 8.41
N LYS A 59 2.58 1.56 8.42
CA LYS A 59 2.00 0.31 8.90
C LYS A 59 1.58 0.41 10.36
N LYS A 60 2.39 1.05 11.20
CA LYS A 60 2.05 1.30 12.61
C LYS A 60 0.81 2.18 12.77
N ILE A 61 0.65 3.21 11.93
CA ILE A 61 -0.54 4.09 11.95
C ILE A 61 -1.77 3.30 11.49
N THR A 62 -1.72 2.74 10.28
CA THR A 62 -2.84 1.99 9.67
C THR A 62 -3.32 0.85 10.57
N SER A 63 -2.40 0.07 11.15
CA SER A 63 -2.73 -1.04 12.06
C SER A 63 -3.42 -0.58 13.35
N ARG A 64 -3.10 0.62 13.87
CA ARG A 64 -3.77 1.18 15.07
C ARG A 64 -5.27 1.36 14.85
N TYR A 65 -5.66 1.69 13.61
CA TYR A 65 -7.05 1.96 13.24
C TYR A 65 -7.71 0.80 12.50
N GLY A 66 -7.02 -0.33 12.34
CA GLY A 66 -7.53 -1.48 11.59
C GLY A 66 -7.73 -1.21 10.10
N VAL A 67 -7.04 -0.22 9.53
CA VAL A 67 -7.07 0.10 8.10
C VAL A 67 -5.98 -0.72 7.40
N PRO A 68 -6.28 -1.42 6.29
CA PRO A 68 -5.28 -2.20 5.55
C PRO A 68 -4.29 -1.30 4.82
N LEU A 69 -3.03 -1.73 4.77
CA LEU A 69 -1.96 -1.08 4.02
C LEU A 69 -1.58 -1.92 2.80
N LEU A 70 -1.58 -1.30 1.62
CA LEU A 70 -0.99 -1.84 0.40
C LEU A 70 0.29 -1.09 0.06
N ILE A 71 1.30 -1.80 -0.46
CA ILE A 71 2.54 -1.21 -0.96
C ILE A 71 2.52 -1.18 -2.48
N ASN A 72 2.79 -0.01 -3.06
CA ASN A 72 2.84 0.15 -4.51
C ASN A 72 4.16 -0.39 -5.08
N ASP A 73 4.07 -1.21 -6.14
CA ASP A 73 5.13 -1.82 -6.97
C ASP A 73 6.13 -2.75 -6.23
N ARG A 74 6.47 -2.43 -4.98
CA ARG A 74 7.54 -3.06 -4.19
C ARG A 74 7.06 -4.24 -3.36
N ILE A 75 6.95 -5.40 -4.01
CA ILE A 75 6.57 -6.68 -3.37
C ILE A 75 7.53 -7.05 -2.23
N ASP A 76 8.83 -6.83 -2.42
CA ASP A 76 9.85 -7.06 -1.40
C ASP A 76 9.61 -6.23 -0.13
N ILE A 77 9.25 -4.95 -0.27
CA ILE A 77 8.90 -4.08 0.86
C ILE A 77 7.60 -4.56 1.52
N ALA A 78 6.59 -4.92 0.73
CA ALA A 78 5.32 -5.43 1.23
C ALA A 78 5.48 -6.66 2.11
N LEU A 79 6.30 -7.61 1.67
CA LEU A 79 6.64 -8.80 2.45
C LEU A 79 7.47 -8.44 3.69
N ALA A 80 8.45 -7.55 3.56
CA ALA A 80 9.33 -7.17 4.67
C ALA A 80 8.59 -6.48 5.82
N VAL A 81 7.53 -5.70 5.53
CA VAL A 81 6.70 -5.02 6.54
C VAL A 81 5.42 -5.76 6.89
N ASP A 82 5.21 -6.94 6.29
CA ASP A 82 3.97 -7.72 6.38
C ASP A 82 2.70 -6.88 6.14
N SER A 83 2.68 -6.13 5.02
CA SER A 83 1.50 -5.38 4.62
C SER A 83 0.36 -6.30 4.18
N GLU A 84 -0.87 -5.78 4.18
CA GLU A 84 -2.07 -6.53 3.76
C GLU A 84 -2.07 -6.86 2.27
N GLY A 85 -1.29 -6.14 1.48
CA GLY A 85 -1.13 -6.46 0.07
C GLY A 85 -0.18 -5.55 -0.69
N VAL A 86 -0.25 -5.68 -2.01
CA VAL A 86 0.48 -4.90 -3.00
C VAL A 86 -0.45 -4.38 -4.07
N HIS A 87 -0.04 -3.30 -4.73
CA HIS A 87 -0.66 -2.82 -5.96
C HIS A 87 0.40 -2.66 -7.03
N ILE A 88 0.16 -3.21 -8.22
CA ILE A 88 1.09 -3.23 -9.36
C ILE A 88 0.43 -2.66 -10.62
N GLY A 89 1.24 -2.14 -11.53
CA GLY A 89 0.89 -1.77 -12.89
C GLY A 89 1.27 -2.83 -13.92
N GLN A 90 0.93 -2.56 -15.18
CA GLN A 90 1.21 -3.46 -16.31
C GLN A 90 2.71 -3.56 -16.65
N ASP A 91 3.49 -2.53 -16.33
CA ASP A 91 4.94 -2.49 -16.54
C ASP A 91 5.75 -3.02 -15.34
N ASP A 92 5.08 -3.43 -14.26
CA ASP A 92 5.72 -3.99 -13.06
C ASP A 92 5.87 -5.52 -13.16
N MET A 93 6.07 -6.20 -12.04
CA MET A 93 6.10 -7.66 -12.01
C MET A 93 4.76 -8.23 -12.51
N PRO A 94 4.76 -9.26 -13.38
CA PRO A 94 3.54 -9.92 -13.83
C PRO A 94 2.65 -10.38 -12.66
N ALA A 95 1.33 -10.18 -12.80
CA ALA A 95 0.38 -10.39 -11.70
C ALA A 95 0.31 -11.85 -11.22
N ASP A 96 0.48 -12.82 -12.11
CA ASP A 96 0.58 -14.24 -11.79
C ASP A 96 1.81 -14.54 -10.91
N ILE A 97 2.98 -14.01 -11.29
CA ILE A 97 4.20 -14.15 -10.51
C ILE A 97 4.10 -13.41 -9.17
N ALA A 98 3.52 -12.20 -9.15
CA ALA A 98 3.28 -11.47 -7.92
C ALA A 98 2.37 -12.26 -6.97
N ARG A 99 1.31 -12.90 -7.48
CA ARG A 99 0.43 -13.79 -6.72
C ARG A 99 1.20 -14.95 -6.09
N GLU A 100 2.04 -15.65 -6.86
CA GLU A 100 2.84 -16.76 -6.34
C GLU A 100 3.73 -16.33 -5.16
N ILE A 101 4.31 -15.13 -5.23
CA ILE A 101 5.22 -14.60 -4.19
C ILE A 101 4.47 -14.17 -2.92
N ILE A 102 3.33 -13.50 -3.05
CA ILE A 102 2.60 -12.95 -1.89
C ILE A 102 1.66 -13.96 -1.23
N GLY A 103 1.46 -15.13 -1.84
CA GLY A 103 0.54 -16.18 -1.38
C GLY A 103 -0.93 -15.83 -1.62
N ASP A 104 -1.86 -16.67 -1.19
CA ASP A 104 -3.29 -16.53 -1.52
C ASP A 104 -4.03 -15.48 -0.67
N ASP A 105 -3.50 -15.14 0.51
CA ASP A 105 -4.23 -14.34 1.49
C ASP A 105 -4.02 -12.83 1.32
N LYS A 106 -2.87 -12.41 0.80
CA LYS A 106 -2.56 -10.98 0.59
C LYS A 106 -3.34 -10.42 -0.60
N ILE A 107 -3.71 -9.15 -0.51
CA ILE A 107 -4.41 -8.42 -1.56
C ILE A 107 -3.42 -8.15 -2.71
N LEU A 108 -3.87 -8.36 -3.95
CA LEU A 108 -3.16 -7.97 -5.17
C LEU A 108 -4.05 -7.02 -5.95
N GLY A 109 -3.74 -5.74 -5.94
CA GLY A 109 -4.30 -4.76 -6.85
C GLY A 109 -3.52 -4.75 -8.16
N VAL A 110 -4.23 -4.69 -9.29
CA VAL A 110 -3.63 -4.57 -10.63
C VAL A 110 -4.27 -3.37 -11.31
N SER A 111 -3.45 -2.47 -11.83
CA SER A 111 -3.95 -1.32 -12.59
C SER A 111 -4.40 -1.78 -13.98
N ALA A 112 -5.65 -1.51 -14.34
CA ALA A 112 -6.21 -1.81 -15.66
C ALA A 112 -6.84 -0.54 -16.27
N SER A 113 -6.66 -0.36 -17.58
CA SER A 113 -7.13 0.79 -18.34
C SER A 113 -7.81 0.41 -19.66
N THR A 114 -7.77 -0.86 -20.04
CA THR A 114 -8.43 -1.44 -21.21
C THR A 114 -9.33 -2.61 -20.78
N VAL A 115 -10.06 -3.21 -21.74
CA VAL A 115 -10.90 -4.39 -21.45
C VAL A 115 -10.07 -5.67 -21.38
N GLU A 116 -8.96 -5.68 -22.10
CA GLU A 116 -8.02 -6.78 -22.19
C GLU A 116 -7.12 -6.90 -20.94
N GLU A 117 -6.91 -5.79 -20.22
CA GLU A 117 -6.19 -5.69 -18.93
C GLU A 117 -7.10 -6.01 -17.73
#